data_AF-A0A2P6VXF7-F1
#
_entry.id   AF-A0A2P6VXF7-F1
#
_cell.length_a   1.000
_cell.length_b   1.000
_cell.length_c   1.000
_cell.angle_alpha   90.00
_cell.angle_beta   90.00
_cell.angle_gamma   90.00
#
_symmetry.space_group_name_H-M   'P 1'
#
loop_
_entity.id
_entity.type
_entity.pdbx_description
1 polymer ?
#
loop_
_entity_poly.entity_id
_entity_poly.type
_entity_poly.pdbx_seq_one_letter_code
_entity_poly.pdbx_strand_id
1 'polypeptide(L)' 'MIDVSDSETTSDEDSQSRGGRPRVEVDTEAVREDLEAGMSIRAAAKKHGISRRTLRRRLGL' A
#
# COMPACT_ATOMS: atom_id res chain seq x y z
N MET A 1 -24.24 47.14 14.15
CA MET A 1 -24.57 46.08 15.12
C MET A 1 -23.69 44.90 14.74
N ILE A 2 -22.70 44.58 15.55
CA ILE A 2 -21.75 43.49 15.29
C ILE A 2 -22.47 42.23 15.76
N ASP A 3 -22.87 41.37 14.83
CA ASP A 3 -23.36 40.05 15.19
C ASP A 3 -22.14 39.17 15.47
N VAL A 4 -21.92 38.91 16.75
CA VAL A 4 -20.98 37.92 17.25
C VAL A 4 -21.69 36.58 17.09
N SER A 5 -21.47 35.92 15.96
CA SER A 5 -21.90 34.54 15.77
C SER A 5 -20.68 33.70 15.42
N ASP A 6 -20.50 32.73 16.31
CA ASP A 6 -19.33 31.94 16.64
C ASP A 6 -18.59 31.35 15.44
N SER A 7 -17.27 31.48 15.50
CA SER A 7 -16.31 30.76 14.67
C SER A 7 -16.46 29.25 14.87
N GLU A 8 -17.17 28.57 13.97
CA GLU A 8 -17.12 27.11 13.86
C GLU A 8 -15.77 26.70 13.28
N THR A 9 -14.78 26.63 14.16
CA THR A 9 -13.56 25.87 13.95
C THR A 9 -13.96 24.40 14.08
N THR A 10 -14.41 23.77 13.01
CA THR A 10 -14.47 22.31 12.96
C THR A 10 -13.05 21.81 12.73
N SER A 11 -12.29 21.80 13.81
CA SER A 11 -10.98 21.15 13.90
C SER A 11 -11.13 19.68 13.52
N ASP A 12 -10.52 19.34 12.39
CA ASP A 12 -9.72 18.13 12.17
C ASP A 12 -10.14 16.89 12.98
N GLU A 13 -11.11 16.15 12.46
CA GLU A 13 -11.25 14.72 12.77
C GLU A 13 -10.22 13.91 11.95
N ASP A 14 -8.93 14.13 12.21
CA ASP A 14 -7.90 13.19 11.76
C ASP A 14 -7.78 12.07 12.81
N SER A 15 -8.78 11.20 12.80
CA SER A 15 -8.89 10.02 13.65
C SER A 15 -7.83 9.00 13.21
N GLN A 16 -6.57 9.21 13.60
CA GLN A 16 -5.48 8.27 13.32
C GLN A 16 -5.72 6.98 14.11
N SER A 17 -6.38 6.02 13.44
CA SER A 17 -6.54 4.66 13.91
C SER A 17 -5.18 4.06 14.25
N ARG A 18 -5.12 3.25 15.31
CA ARG A 18 -3.93 2.51 15.75
C ARG A 18 -3.54 1.48 14.69
N GLY A 19 -2.91 1.93 13.61
CA GLY A 19 -2.78 1.21 12.35
C GLY A 19 -1.67 0.17 12.39
N GLY A 20 -2.03 -1.11 12.31
CA GLY A 20 -1.10 -2.15 11.87
C GLY A 20 -0.52 -1.82 10.50
N ARG A 21 0.68 -2.35 10.19
CA ARG A 21 1.38 -2.07 8.92
C ARG A 21 0.43 -2.28 7.73
N PRO A 22 0.28 -1.28 6.83
CA PRO A 22 -0.65 -1.38 5.71
C PRO A 22 -0.36 -2.63 4.89
N ARG A 23 -1.43 -3.37 4.56
CA ARG A 23 -1.33 -4.54 3.69
C ARG A 23 -1.01 -4.05 2.28
N VAL A 24 0.16 -4.41 1.78
CA VAL A 24 0.50 -4.19 0.37
C VAL A 24 -0.37 -5.13 -0.45
N GLU A 25 -1.30 -4.55 -1.21
CA GLU A 25 -1.98 -5.24 -2.29
C GLU A 25 -0.98 -5.42 -3.43
N VAL A 26 -0.85 -6.66 -3.89
CA VAL A 26 0.17 -7.04 -4.86
C VAL A 26 -0.55 -7.88 -5.88
N ASP A 27 -0.52 -7.43 -7.11
CA ASP A 27 -1.03 -8.18 -8.24
C ASP A 27 -0.07 -9.34 -8.53
N THR A 28 -0.50 -10.54 -8.16
CA THR A 28 0.29 -11.76 -8.37
C THR A 28 0.34 -12.17 -9.84
N GLU A 29 -0.62 -11.74 -10.65
CA GLU A 29 -0.66 -12.03 -12.09
C GLU A 29 0.42 -11.21 -12.80
N ALA A 30 0.47 -9.90 -12.53
CA ALA A 30 1.52 -9.03 -13.06
C ALA A 30 2.94 -9.49 -12.68
N VAL A 31 3.12 -10.00 -11.45
CA VAL A 31 4.41 -10.58 -11.03
C VAL A 31 4.73 -11.86 -11.82
N ARG A 32 3.73 -12.70 -12.12
CA ARG A 32 3.91 -13.94 -12.88
C ARG A 32 4.29 -13.64 -14.33
N GLU A 33 3.62 -12.69 -14.98
CA GLU A 33 3.96 -12.24 -16.34
C GLU A 33 5.41 -11.74 -16.43
N ASP A 34 5.86 -10.96 -15.44
CA ASP A 34 7.25 -10.50 -15.38
C ASP A 34 8.23 -11.68 -15.29
N LEU A 35 7.92 -12.70 -14.48
CA LEU A 35 8.75 -13.89 -14.35
C LEU A 35 8.77 -14.74 -15.63
N GLU A 36 7.63 -14.88 -16.30
CA GLU A 36 7.51 -15.57 -17.59
C GLU A 36 8.26 -14.84 -18.71
N ALA A 37 8.32 -13.51 -18.66
CA ALA A 37 9.18 -12.68 -19.51
C ALA A 37 10.69 -12.86 -19.22
N GLY A 38 11.07 -13.73 -18.28
CA GLY A 38 12.45 -14.00 -17.91
C GLY A 38 13.01 -13.02 -16.88
N MET A 39 12.18 -12.17 -16.26
CA MET A 39 12.63 -11.30 -15.19
C MET A 39 13.01 -12.14 -13.97
N SER A 40 14.14 -11.82 -13.33
CA SER A 40 14.51 -12.47 -12.07
C SER A 40 13.53 -12.12 -10.95
N ILE A 41 13.29 -13.07 -10.03
CA ILE A 41 12.52 -12.86 -8.80
C ILE A 41 12.96 -11.59 -8.03
N ARG A 42 14.25 -11.29 -8.03
CA ARG A 42 14.78 -10.10 -7.34
C ARG A 42 14.35 -8.81 -8.02
N ALA A 43 14.35 -8.77 -9.36
CA ALA A 43 13.91 -7.62 -10.13
C ALA A 43 12.38 -7.45 -10.04
N ALA A 44 11.61 -8.53 -10.19
CA ALA A 44 10.15 -8.49 -10.02
C ALA A 44 9.76 -8.02 -8.62
N ALA A 45 10.40 -8.54 -7.56
CA ALA A 45 10.16 -8.10 -6.19
C ALA A 45 10.42 -6.60 -5.99
N LYS A 46 11.50 -6.06 -6.59
CA LYS A 46 11.82 -4.62 -6.52
C LYS A 46 10.82 -3.78 -7.29
N LYS A 47 10.42 -4.22 -8.49
CA LYS A 47 9.45 -3.54 -9.36
C LYS A 47 8.10 -3.40 -8.67
N HIS A 48 7.65 -4.46 -7.99
CA HIS A 48 6.36 -4.53 -7.31
C HIS A 48 6.41 -4.09 -5.83
N GLY A 49 7.55 -3.59 -5.33
CA GLY A 49 7.66 -3.09 -3.97
C GLY A 49 7.51 -4.15 -2.86
N ILE A 50 7.73 -5.43 -3.19
CA ILE A 50 7.55 -6.55 -2.28
C ILE A 50 8.86 -7.24 -1.91
N SER A 51 8.87 -7.93 -0.77
CA SER A 51 10.00 -8.78 -0.42
C SER A 51 10.00 -10.05 -1.27
N ARG A 52 11.19 -10.58 -1.58
CA ARG A 52 11.35 -11.91 -2.23
C ARG A 52 10.62 -13.02 -1.49
N ARG A 53 10.53 -12.92 -0.15
CA ARG A 53 9.82 -13.88 0.71
C ARG A 53 8.32 -13.79 0.51
N THR A 54 7.77 -12.58 0.37
CA THR A 54 6.36 -12.35 0.03
C THR A 54 6.03 -12.90 -1.35
N LEU A 55 6.89 -12.59 -2.34
CA LEU A 55 6.75 -13.07 -3.71
C LEU A 55 6.71 -14.61 -3.76
N ARG A 56 7.69 -15.29 -3.13
CA ARG A 56 7.71 -16.76 -3.02
C ARG A 56 6.44 -17.35 -2.38
N ARG A 57 6.01 -16.77 -1.25
CA ARG A 57 4.77 -17.21 -0.57
C ARG A 57 3.52 -17.05 -1.43
N ARG A 58 3.45 -16.00 -2.24
CA ARG A 58 2.28 -15.75 -3.11
C ARG A 58 2.29 -16.58 -4.39
N LEU A 59 3.46 -16.94 -4.92
CA LEU A 59 3.60 -17.74 -6.13
C LEU A 59 3.76 -19.25 -5.89
N GLY A 60 3.96 -19.69 -4.64
CA GLY A 60 4.17 -21.10 -4.30
C GLY A 60 5.56 -21.64 -4.66
N LEU A 61 6.57 -20.76 -4.69
CA LEU A 61 7.97 -21.06 -5.02
C LEU A 61 8.87 -21.26 -3.79
#